data_AF-A0A0C9WCJ4-F1
#
_entry.id   AF-A0A0C9WCJ4-F1
#
_cell.length_a   1.000
_cell.length_b   1.000
_cell.length_c   1.000
_cell.angle_alpha   90.00
_cell.angle_beta   90.00
_cell.angle_gamma   90.00
#
_symmetry.space_group_name_H-M   'P 1'
#
loop_
_entity.id
_entity.type
_entity.pdbx_description
1 polymer ?
#
loop_
_entity_poly.entity_id
_entity_poly.type
_entity_poly.pdbx_seq_one_letter_code
_entity_poly.pdbx_strand_id
1 'polypeptide(L)'
;MYVRNTHTPQKVIDTLTHIRISISTETINGAIRSLSNESQNNLRALGQSLLASYTYDNFDVDLKSQVPTAEKSTDSLKHLTSGLLFPLGHGVTTDDLKCSDELWKRSALNPRVEEAQLLPKKTWRDLLLLHPESSTPDRLSRRDRFNSWVFLSDLCTHGPEYFCCFRDKIAEPEAIDQIPLVKTELTAARALDVNNSTVSGNICAVVDLLRQGGIYNPS
;
A
#
# COMPACT_ATOMS: atom_id res chain seq x y z
N MET A 1 -32.66 6.92 36.41
CA MET A 1 -32.56 6.67 34.96
C MET A 1 -31.39 5.73 34.75
N TYR A 2 -31.69 4.48 34.37
CA TYR A 2 -30.81 3.32 34.47
C TYR A 2 -30.21 3.04 33.08
N VAL A 3 -28.88 2.97 32.95
CA VAL A 3 -28.25 2.36 31.77
C VAL A 3 -27.14 1.43 32.21
N ARG A 4 -27.45 0.14 32.15
CA ARG A 4 -26.52 -0.99 32.29
C ARG A 4 -25.82 -1.15 30.94
N ASN A 5 -24.55 -0.80 30.89
CA ASN A 5 -23.67 -1.04 29.75
C ASN A 5 -22.93 -2.36 29.99
N THR A 6 -23.06 -3.33 29.08
CA THR A 6 -22.50 -4.66 29.34
C THR A 6 -21.00 -4.77 29.10
N HIS A 7 -20.29 -3.88 28.37
CA HIS A 7 -18.86 -4.11 28.08
C HIS A 7 -17.97 -2.85 27.97
N THR A 8 -18.08 -1.89 28.89
CA THR A 8 -17.04 -0.86 29.07
C THR A 8 -16.36 -1.04 30.44
N PRO A 9 -15.01 -1.06 30.53
CA PRO A 9 -14.32 -1.23 31.80
C PRO A 9 -14.78 -0.18 32.83
N GLN A 10 -15.20 -0.63 34.02
CA GLN A 10 -15.82 0.20 35.05
C GLN A 10 -15.04 1.49 35.34
N LYS A 11 -13.69 1.43 35.33
CA LYS A 11 -12.81 2.59 35.54
C LYS A 11 -12.98 3.69 34.49
N VAL A 12 -13.30 3.37 33.24
CA VAL A 12 -13.53 4.35 32.17
C VAL A 12 -14.86 5.07 32.40
N ILE A 13 -15.89 4.34 32.82
CA ILE A 13 -17.20 4.90 33.16
C ILE A 13 -17.07 5.82 34.38
N ASP A 14 -16.36 5.40 35.43
CA ASP A 14 -16.17 6.19 36.65
C ASP A 14 -15.38 7.48 36.37
N THR A 15 -14.34 7.41 35.52
CA THR A 15 -13.54 8.60 35.15
C THR A 15 -14.35 9.59 34.33
N LEU A 16 -15.11 9.12 33.33
CA LEU A 16 -15.96 9.98 32.48
C LEU A 16 -17.13 10.59 33.23
N THR A 17 -17.72 9.85 34.18
CA THR A 17 -18.78 10.36 35.06
C THR A 17 -18.24 11.40 36.07
N HIS A 18 -17.02 11.23 36.60
CA HIS A 18 -16.36 12.23 37.44
C HIS A 18 -16.01 13.54 36.70
N ILE A 19 -15.76 13.47 35.38
CA ILE A 19 -15.53 14.65 34.53
C ILE A 19 -16.86 15.23 33.98
N ARG A 20 -18.02 14.67 34.37
CA ARG A 20 -19.37 15.00 33.86
C ARG A 20 -19.52 14.87 32.34
N ILE A 21 -18.68 14.06 31.69
CA ILE A 21 -18.79 13.76 30.28
C ILE A 21 -19.48 12.40 30.17
N SER A 22 -20.82 12.41 30.14
CA SER A 22 -21.59 11.22 29.80
C SER A 22 -21.89 11.27 28.30
N ILE A 23 -21.22 10.41 27.53
CA ILE A 23 -21.50 10.24 26.09
C ILE A 23 -22.42 9.02 25.97
N SER A 24 -23.55 9.19 25.31
CA SER A 24 -24.48 8.08 25.10
C SER A 24 -23.91 7.08 24.09
N THR A 25 -24.32 5.81 24.20
CA THR A 25 -23.99 4.77 23.22
C THR A 25 -24.46 5.15 21.82
N GLU A 26 -25.57 5.86 21.70
CA GLU A 26 -26.09 6.38 20.44
C GLU A 26 -25.14 7.43 19.84
N THR A 27 -24.55 8.31 20.66
CA THR A 27 -23.57 9.29 20.19
C THR A 27 -22.29 8.62 19.69
N ILE A 28 -21.79 7.60 20.40
CA ILE A 28 -20.63 6.82 19.95
C ILE A 28 -20.93 6.11 18.63
N ASN A 29 -22.06 5.41 18.54
CA ASN A 29 -22.47 4.72 17.32
C ASN A 29 -22.71 5.70 16.16
N GLY A 30 -23.25 6.89 16.44
CA GLY A 30 -23.42 7.97 15.48
C GLY A 30 -22.07 8.45 14.94
N ALA A 31 -21.09 8.68 15.81
CA ALA A 31 -19.74 9.07 15.42
C ALA A 31 -19.05 8.00 14.55
N ILE A 32 -19.15 6.72 14.95
CA ILE A 32 -18.60 5.60 14.16
C ILE A 32 -19.24 5.54 12.76
N ARG A 33 -20.56 5.67 12.66
CA ARG A 33 -21.26 5.70 11.36
C ARG A 33 -20.81 6.88 10.51
N SER A 34 -20.66 8.06 11.09
CA SER A 34 -20.19 9.25 10.38
C SER A 34 -18.78 9.06 9.82
N LEU A 35 -17.84 8.59 10.65
CA LEU A 35 -16.46 8.30 10.24
C LEU A 35 -16.39 7.21 9.17
N SER A 36 -17.23 6.17 9.29
CA SER A 36 -17.33 5.10 8.30
C SER A 36 -17.84 5.62 6.95
N ASN A 37 -18.88 6.45 6.96
CA ASN A 37 -19.43 7.07 5.75
C ASN A 37 -18.42 8.03 5.10
N GLU A 38 -17.74 8.86 5.89
CA GLU A 38 -16.70 9.77 5.40
C GLU A 38 -15.53 9.01 4.78
N SER A 39 -15.04 7.97 5.47
CA SER A 39 -14.01 7.08 4.94
C SER A 39 -14.43 6.43 3.62
N GLN A 40 -15.66 5.93 3.54
CA GLN A 40 -16.19 5.34 2.30
C GLN A 40 -16.29 6.36 1.16
N ASN A 41 -16.67 7.61 1.44
CA ASN A 41 -16.74 8.67 0.45
C ASN A 41 -15.34 9.05 -0.04
N ASN A 42 -14.36 9.17 0.86
CA ASN A 42 -12.97 9.45 0.51
C ASN A 42 -12.36 8.32 -0.33
N LEU A 43 -12.61 7.07 0.06
CA LEU A 43 -12.16 5.89 -0.67
C LEU A 43 -12.76 5.86 -2.09
N ARG A 44 -14.04 6.16 -2.24
CA ARG A 44 -14.71 6.25 -3.55
C ARG A 44 -14.18 7.39 -4.39
N ALA A 45 -14.02 8.59 -3.82
CA ALA A 45 -13.47 9.74 -4.54
C ALA A 45 -12.04 9.43 -5.03
N LEU A 46 -11.22 8.79 -4.19
CA LEU A 46 -9.89 8.35 -4.55
C LEU A 46 -9.92 7.30 -5.67
N GLY A 47 -10.73 6.25 -5.55
CA GLY A 47 -10.86 5.23 -6.60
C GLY A 47 -11.35 5.80 -7.92
N GLN A 48 -12.40 6.64 -7.89
CA GLN A 48 -12.99 7.29 -9.07
C GLN A 48 -12.07 8.29 -9.75
N SER A 49 -11.05 8.80 -9.07
CA SER A 49 -10.01 9.63 -9.70
C SER A 49 -9.19 8.86 -10.74
N LEU A 50 -9.20 7.52 -10.69
CA LEU A 50 -8.34 6.62 -11.47
C LEU A 50 -6.84 6.86 -11.24
N LEU A 51 -6.49 7.62 -10.20
CA LEU A 51 -5.12 7.90 -9.76
C LEU A 51 -4.87 7.24 -8.41
N ALA A 52 -5.43 6.04 -8.21
CA ALA A 52 -5.29 5.28 -6.98
C ALA A 52 -4.58 3.96 -7.24
N SER A 53 -3.62 3.62 -6.38
CA SER A 53 -3.08 2.27 -6.28
C SER A 53 -3.89 1.46 -5.27
N TYR A 54 -4.09 0.17 -5.58
CA TYR A 54 -4.78 -0.78 -4.72
C TYR A 54 -3.79 -1.84 -4.27
N THR A 55 -3.68 -2.01 -2.96
CA THR A 55 -2.99 -3.15 -2.37
C THR A 55 -3.95 -3.91 -1.47
N TYR A 56 -3.80 -5.22 -1.40
CA TYR A 56 -4.61 -6.05 -0.52
C TYR A 56 -3.83 -7.24 0.00
N ASP A 57 -4.24 -7.71 1.17
CA ASP A 57 -3.62 -8.85 1.83
C ASP A 57 -4.64 -9.57 2.73
N ASN A 58 -4.31 -10.81 3.09
CA ASN A 58 -5.02 -11.58 4.09
C ASN A 58 -4.53 -11.21 5.49
N PHE A 59 -5.45 -11.19 6.45
CA PHE A 59 -5.11 -11.05 7.86
C PHE A 59 -6.03 -11.91 8.72
N ASP A 60 -5.47 -12.42 9.80
CA ASP A 60 -6.18 -13.28 10.74
C ASP A 60 -6.53 -12.48 11.99
N VAL A 61 -7.80 -12.53 12.39
CA VAL A 61 -8.28 -11.89 13.61
C VAL A 61 -8.83 -12.94 14.57
N ASP A 62 -8.28 -13.01 15.76
CA ASP A 62 -8.82 -13.82 16.84
C ASP A 62 -9.93 -13.05 17.59
N LEU A 63 -11.18 -13.27 17.18
CA LEU A 63 -12.36 -12.67 17.78
C LEU A 63 -12.84 -13.52 18.97
N LYS A 64 -12.18 -13.35 20.11
CA LYS A 64 -12.55 -14.04 21.36
C LYS A 64 -13.94 -13.59 21.83
N SER A 65 -14.86 -14.54 22.01
CA SER A 65 -16.15 -14.27 22.65
C SER A 65 -15.93 -13.89 24.11
N GLN A 66 -16.60 -12.82 24.54
CA GLN A 66 -16.56 -12.35 25.92
C GLN A 66 -17.42 -13.19 26.87
N VAL A 67 -18.39 -13.95 26.33
CA VAL A 67 -19.22 -14.90 27.08
C VAL A 67 -18.82 -16.32 26.67
N PRO A 68 -18.29 -17.14 27.59
CA PRO A 68 -18.06 -18.55 27.32
C PRO A 68 -19.40 -19.25 27.12
N THR A 69 -19.77 -19.53 25.88
CA THR A 69 -20.91 -20.41 25.58
C THR A 69 -20.48 -21.86 25.86
N ALA A 70 -21.35 -22.67 26.46
CA ALA A 70 -21.05 -24.07 26.82
C ALA A 70 -20.68 -24.93 25.59
N GLU A 71 -21.14 -24.53 24.41
CA GLU A 71 -20.69 -25.01 23.12
C GLU A 71 -19.39 -24.29 22.75
N LYS A 72 -18.25 -24.96 22.96
CA LYS A 72 -16.95 -24.53 22.46
C LYS A 72 -17.02 -24.40 20.94
N SER A 73 -17.24 -23.20 20.41
CA SER A 73 -16.81 -22.89 19.05
C SER A 73 -15.30 -22.66 19.12
N THR A 74 -14.53 -23.68 18.77
CA THR A 74 -13.06 -23.61 18.64
C THR A 74 -12.58 -22.73 17.48
N ASP A 75 -13.47 -21.94 16.88
CA ASP A 75 -13.24 -21.18 15.65
C ASP A 75 -13.40 -19.66 15.90
N SER A 76 -12.57 -19.14 16.81
CA SER A 76 -12.46 -17.69 17.08
C SER A 76 -11.58 -16.97 16.07
N LEU A 77 -10.74 -17.71 15.33
CA LEU A 77 -9.90 -17.17 14.27
C LEU A 77 -10.74 -16.91 13.02
N LYS A 78 -10.75 -15.66 12.55
CA LYS A 78 -11.37 -15.28 11.29
C LYS A 78 -10.30 -14.87 10.29
N HIS A 79 -10.26 -15.61 9.18
CA HIS A 79 -9.44 -15.29 8.02
C HIS A 79 -10.17 -14.25 7.17
N LEU A 80 -9.67 -13.02 7.14
CA LEU A 80 -10.27 -11.91 6.40
C LEU A 80 -9.29 -11.36 5.37
N THR A 81 -9.82 -10.76 4.31
CA THR A 81 -9.05 -10.00 3.33
C THR A 81 -9.34 -8.51 3.52
N SER A 82 -8.34 -7.64 3.52
CA SER A 82 -8.56 -6.20 3.43
C SER A 82 -7.59 -5.56 2.45
N GLY A 83 -7.82 -4.30 2.12
CA GLY A 83 -6.96 -3.54 1.23
C GLY A 83 -6.68 -2.13 1.72
N LEU A 84 -5.70 -1.51 1.07
CA LEU A 84 -5.36 -0.10 1.20
C LEU A 84 -5.44 0.53 -0.18
N LEU A 85 -5.97 1.75 -0.22
CA LEU A 85 -5.90 2.61 -1.39
C LEU A 85 -5.00 3.80 -1.05
N PHE A 86 -4.17 4.20 -2.01
CA PHE A 86 -3.36 5.41 -1.88
C PHE A 86 -3.23 6.12 -3.23
N PRO A 87 -3.19 7.46 -3.24
CA PRO A 87 -3.05 8.21 -4.47
C PRO A 87 -1.69 7.94 -5.12
N LEU A 88 -1.68 7.90 -6.45
CA LEU A 88 -0.47 7.94 -7.24
C LEU A 88 0.11 9.35 -7.12
N GLY A 89 1.23 9.45 -6.40
CA GLY A 89 1.88 10.71 -6.10
C GLY A 89 2.72 11.26 -7.25
N HIS A 90 3.56 12.24 -6.93
CA HIS A 90 4.67 12.68 -7.79
C HIS A 90 4.26 13.21 -9.18
N GLY A 91 3.06 13.78 -9.30
CA GLY A 91 2.58 14.42 -10.52
C GLY A 91 1.98 13.45 -11.56
N VAL A 92 1.71 12.20 -11.18
CA VAL A 92 1.05 11.23 -12.06
C VAL A 92 -0.33 11.74 -12.47
N THR A 93 -0.56 11.72 -13.77
CA THR A 93 -1.83 12.09 -14.41
C THR A 93 -2.50 10.86 -15.02
N THR A 94 -3.77 10.99 -15.39
CA THR A 94 -4.50 9.88 -16.03
C THR A 94 -3.94 9.57 -17.42
N ASP A 95 -3.31 10.53 -18.09
CA ASP A 95 -2.66 10.33 -19.39
C ASP A 95 -1.43 9.42 -19.28
N ASP A 96 -0.69 9.50 -18.17
CA ASP A 96 0.46 8.62 -17.89
C ASP A 96 0.04 7.14 -17.76
N LEU A 97 -1.22 6.89 -17.39
CA LEU A 97 -1.79 5.56 -17.22
C LEU A 97 -2.41 5.00 -18.52
N LYS A 98 -2.54 5.81 -19.58
CA LYS A 98 -3.13 5.40 -20.88
C LYS A 98 -2.14 4.62 -21.75
N CYS A 99 -1.42 3.67 -21.16
CA CYS A 99 -0.51 2.80 -21.88
C CYS A 99 -1.07 1.39 -22.13
N SER A 100 -2.27 1.07 -21.62
CA SER A 100 -2.86 -0.28 -21.72
C SER A 100 -2.98 -0.78 -23.16
N ASP A 101 -3.48 0.05 -24.08
CA ASP A 101 -3.62 -0.33 -25.49
C ASP A 101 -2.27 -0.58 -26.15
N GLU A 102 -1.28 0.28 -25.87
CA GLU A 102 0.06 0.15 -26.43
C GLU A 102 0.80 -1.06 -25.85
N LEU A 103 0.67 -1.28 -24.54
CA LEU A 103 1.19 -2.46 -23.87
C LEU A 103 0.53 -3.74 -24.40
N TRP A 104 -0.80 -3.73 -24.59
CA TRP A 104 -1.53 -4.87 -25.11
C TRP A 104 -1.15 -5.18 -26.57
N LYS A 105 -0.98 -4.16 -27.42
CA LYS A 105 -0.50 -4.33 -28.80
C LYS A 105 0.89 -4.94 -28.88
N ARG A 106 1.74 -4.73 -27.88
CA ARG A 106 3.12 -5.24 -27.83
C ARG A 106 3.31 -6.47 -26.93
N SER A 107 2.24 -6.92 -26.26
CA SER A 107 2.31 -8.00 -25.30
C SER A 107 2.41 -9.36 -25.97
N ALA A 108 3.31 -10.21 -25.46
CA ALA A 108 3.40 -11.62 -25.87
C ALA A 108 2.13 -12.45 -25.52
N LEU A 109 1.24 -11.90 -24.68
CA LEU A 109 -0.03 -12.52 -24.33
C LEU A 109 -1.16 -12.17 -25.30
N ASN A 110 -0.93 -11.23 -26.23
CA ASN A 110 -1.93 -10.86 -27.22
C ASN A 110 -1.89 -11.86 -28.40
N PRO A 111 -2.95 -12.68 -28.60
CA PRO A 111 -2.94 -13.74 -29.62
C PRO A 111 -2.94 -13.22 -31.06
N ARG A 112 -3.12 -11.90 -31.25
CA ARG A 112 -3.15 -11.25 -32.57
C ARG A 112 -1.78 -10.73 -33.02
N VAL A 113 -0.77 -10.77 -32.16
CA VAL A 113 0.57 -10.27 -32.48
C VAL A 113 1.37 -11.39 -33.11
N GLU A 114 1.92 -11.13 -34.30
CA GLU A 114 2.84 -12.06 -34.95
C GLU A 114 4.16 -12.14 -34.16
N GLU A 115 4.75 -13.33 -34.07
CA GLU A 115 5.97 -13.56 -33.29
C GLU A 115 7.15 -12.67 -33.75
N ALA A 116 7.19 -12.33 -35.05
CA ALA A 116 8.17 -11.42 -35.64
C ALA A 116 8.03 -9.96 -35.17
N GLN A 117 6.87 -9.57 -34.62
CA GLN A 117 6.58 -8.22 -34.13
C GLN A 117 6.78 -8.10 -32.61
N LEU A 118 7.07 -9.21 -31.91
CA LEU A 118 7.30 -9.19 -30.48
C LEU A 118 8.62 -8.48 -30.14
N LEU A 119 8.56 -7.63 -29.12
CA LEU A 119 9.77 -7.04 -28.58
C LEU A 119 10.66 -8.13 -27.99
N PRO A 120 12.00 -8.02 -28.14
CA PRO A 120 12.92 -8.90 -27.47
C PRO A 120 12.64 -8.93 -25.96
N LYS A 121 12.66 -10.13 -25.37
CA LYS A 121 12.49 -10.28 -23.92
C LYS A 121 13.56 -9.45 -23.21
N LYS A 122 13.10 -8.43 -22.49
CA LYS A 122 13.94 -7.60 -21.65
C LYS A 122 14.38 -8.40 -20.43
N THR A 123 15.64 -8.22 -20.07
CA THR A 123 16.26 -8.81 -18.87
C THR A 123 16.54 -7.70 -17.87
N TRP A 124 16.94 -8.06 -16.65
CA TRP A 124 17.40 -7.08 -15.67
C TRP A 124 18.57 -6.23 -16.17
N ARG A 125 19.34 -6.71 -17.16
CA ARG A 125 20.45 -5.93 -17.76
C ARG A 125 19.95 -4.73 -18.56
N ASP A 126 18.77 -4.83 -19.15
CA ASP A 126 18.17 -3.70 -19.86
C ASP A 126 17.79 -2.56 -18.91
N LEU A 127 17.53 -2.86 -17.61
CA LEU A 127 17.31 -1.82 -16.60
C LEU A 127 18.56 -0.96 -16.36
N LEU A 128 19.75 -1.52 -16.63
CA LEU A 128 21.00 -0.78 -16.50
C LEU A 128 21.17 0.29 -17.59
N LEU A 129 20.32 0.26 -18.62
CA LEU A 129 20.35 1.17 -19.77
C LEU A 129 19.28 2.27 -19.68
N LEU A 130 18.52 2.36 -18.58
CA LEU A 130 17.46 3.37 -18.42
C LEU A 130 18.01 4.81 -18.45
N HIS A 131 19.25 5.01 -18.00
CA HIS A 131 19.92 6.31 -18.00
C HIS A 131 21.25 6.20 -18.76
N PRO A 132 21.23 6.25 -20.11
CA PRO A 132 22.45 6.16 -20.90
C PRO A 132 23.34 7.38 -20.63
N GLU A 133 24.65 7.15 -20.51
CA GLU A 133 25.65 8.21 -20.40
C GLU A 133 26.56 8.23 -21.63
N SER A 134 26.99 9.44 -22.02
CA SER A 134 28.04 9.61 -23.02
C SER A 134 29.38 9.11 -22.48
N SER A 135 30.01 8.14 -23.15
CA SER A 135 31.32 7.65 -22.75
C SER A 135 32.41 8.71 -22.99
N THR A 136 32.98 9.22 -21.90
CA THR A 136 34.24 9.95 -21.94
C THR A 136 35.34 9.02 -21.44
N PRO A 137 36.38 8.71 -22.24
CA PRO A 137 37.34 7.66 -21.94
C PRO A 137 38.11 7.83 -20.61
N ASP A 138 38.23 9.06 -20.11
CA ASP A 138 39.00 9.37 -18.89
C ASP A 138 38.14 9.60 -17.64
N ARG A 139 36.83 9.33 -17.68
CA ARG A 139 35.95 9.49 -16.51
C ARG A 139 35.19 8.21 -16.20
N LEU A 140 35.11 7.91 -14.90
CA LEU A 140 34.21 6.90 -14.36
C LEU A 140 32.78 7.19 -14.81
N SER A 141 32.03 6.15 -15.21
CA SER A 141 30.59 6.29 -15.45
C SER A 141 29.85 6.66 -14.15
N ARG A 142 28.61 7.16 -14.24
CA ARG A 142 27.74 7.40 -13.08
C ARG A 142 27.67 6.19 -12.19
N ARG A 143 27.53 5.03 -12.83
CA ARG A 143 27.40 3.76 -12.14
C ARG A 143 28.68 3.42 -11.38
N ASP A 144 29.83 3.64 -11.99
CA ASP A 144 31.11 3.44 -11.31
C ASP A 144 31.27 4.43 -10.15
N ARG A 145 30.90 5.70 -10.35
CA ARG A 145 30.89 6.72 -9.30
C ARG A 145 29.98 6.32 -8.13
N PHE A 146 28.76 5.86 -8.43
CA PHE A 146 27.80 5.39 -7.42
C PHE A 146 28.31 4.15 -6.70
N ASN A 147 28.83 3.15 -7.42
CA ASN A 147 29.40 1.96 -6.80
C ASN A 147 30.59 2.32 -5.89
N SER A 148 31.51 3.18 -6.35
CA SER A 148 32.60 3.69 -5.52
C SER A 148 32.09 4.40 -4.27
N TRP A 149 31.04 5.21 -4.40
CA TRP A 149 30.39 5.85 -3.27
C TRP A 149 29.81 4.84 -2.27
N VAL A 150 29.07 3.81 -2.74
CA VAL A 150 28.52 2.75 -1.87
C VAL A 150 29.64 2.06 -1.08
N PHE A 151 30.72 1.63 -1.76
CA PHE A 151 31.85 0.99 -1.09
C PHE A 151 32.50 1.89 -0.03
N LEU A 152 32.72 3.18 -0.34
CA LEU A 152 33.32 4.12 0.60
C LEU A 152 32.39 4.41 1.78
N SER A 153 31.10 4.58 1.51
CA SER A 153 30.07 4.82 2.51
C SER A 153 29.96 3.64 3.48
N ASP A 154 29.89 2.41 2.96
CA ASP A 154 29.85 1.19 3.75
C ASP A 154 31.13 1.01 4.58
N LEU A 155 32.31 1.29 3.99
CA LEU A 155 33.58 1.20 4.71
C LEU A 155 33.66 2.21 5.87
N CYS A 156 33.13 3.42 5.69
CA CYS A 156 33.12 4.45 6.74
C CYS A 156 31.97 4.27 7.75
N THR A 157 30.95 3.49 7.42
CA THR A 157 29.79 3.25 8.29
C THR A 157 29.92 1.97 9.10
N HIS A 158 30.47 0.92 8.49
CA HIS A 158 30.51 -0.43 9.03
C HIS A 158 31.94 -1.02 9.10
N GLY A 159 32.93 -0.36 8.53
CA GLY A 159 34.32 -0.80 8.56
C GLY A 159 35.05 -0.48 9.87
N PRO A 160 36.37 -0.69 9.91
CA PRO A 160 37.21 -0.35 11.05
C PRO A 160 37.08 1.12 11.49
N GLU A 161 37.21 1.38 12.79
CA GLU A 161 37.03 2.72 13.40
C GLU A 161 37.89 3.82 12.75
N TYR A 162 39.06 3.45 12.23
CA TYR A 162 39.92 4.33 11.44
C TYR A 162 39.16 5.03 10.29
N PHE A 163 38.29 4.31 9.59
CA PHE A 163 37.60 4.84 8.41
C PHE A 163 36.42 5.77 8.75
N CYS A 164 35.90 5.72 9.98
CA CYS A 164 34.79 6.58 10.42
C CYS A 164 35.10 8.07 10.24
N CYS A 165 36.36 8.47 10.40
CA CYS A 165 36.78 9.87 10.27
C CYS A 165 36.66 10.45 8.84
N PHE A 166 36.45 9.60 7.82
CA PHE A 166 36.26 10.03 6.44
C PHE A 166 34.80 10.20 6.04
N ARG A 167 33.84 9.85 6.92
CA ARG A 167 32.40 9.91 6.61
C ARG A 167 31.97 11.27 6.05
N ASP A 168 32.37 12.36 6.72
CA ASP A 168 32.00 13.72 6.33
C ASP A 168 32.70 14.22 5.05
N LYS A 169 33.67 13.45 4.52
CA LYS A 169 34.42 13.77 3.29
C LYS A 169 33.84 13.10 2.05
N ILE A 170 32.86 12.21 2.21
CA ILE A 170 32.20 11.53 1.10
C ILE A 170 31.04 12.39 0.64
N ALA A 171 31.12 12.91 -0.60
CA ALA A 171 30.03 13.66 -1.20
C ALA A 171 28.86 12.71 -1.55
N GLU A 172 27.63 13.17 -1.39
CA GLU A 172 26.44 12.44 -1.83
C GLU A 172 26.48 12.15 -3.34
N PRO A 173 25.93 11.01 -3.79
CA PRO A 173 25.95 10.65 -5.19
C PRO A 173 25.01 11.57 -6.00
N GLU A 174 25.29 11.67 -7.30
CA GLU A 174 24.43 12.37 -8.24
C GLU A 174 23.02 11.76 -8.23
N ALA A 175 22.02 12.58 -7.93
CA ALA A 175 20.63 12.15 -7.94
C ALA A 175 20.12 12.02 -9.39
N ILE A 176 19.56 10.86 -9.73
CA ILE A 176 18.92 10.59 -11.03
C ILE A 176 17.45 10.31 -10.76
N ASP A 177 16.55 11.05 -11.40
CA ASP A 177 15.10 10.88 -11.28
C ASP A 177 14.66 10.68 -9.83
N GLN A 178 15.16 11.57 -8.96
CA GLN A 178 14.91 11.49 -7.52
C GLN A 178 13.42 11.48 -7.25
N ILE A 179 12.93 10.40 -6.67
CA ILE A 179 11.54 10.31 -6.21
C ILE A 179 11.43 11.17 -4.94
N PRO A 180 10.60 12.22 -4.92
CA PRO A 180 10.40 13.03 -3.74
C PRO A 180 9.96 12.20 -2.54
N LEU A 181 10.61 12.40 -1.39
CA LEU A 181 10.20 11.77 -0.14
C LEU A 181 8.96 12.50 0.39
N VAL A 182 7.79 11.91 0.17
CA VAL A 182 6.51 12.40 0.67
C VAL A 182 5.82 11.32 1.48
N LYS A 183 5.08 11.72 2.51
CA LYS A 183 4.26 10.79 3.28
C LYS A 183 3.11 10.30 2.40
N THR A 184 3.02 9.00 2.17
CA THR A 184 1.88 8.39 1.48
C THR A 184 0.64 8.46 2.34
N GLU A 185 -0.44 9.02 1.80
CA GLU A 185 -1.76 8.96 2.43
C GLU A 185 -2.39 7.59 2.15
N LEU A 186 -2.82 6.90 3.21
CA LEU A 186 -3.40 5.56 3.13
C LEU A 186 -4.87 5.61 3.54
N THR A 187 -5.75 5.08 2.69
CA THR A 187 -7.17 4.90 2.98
C THR A 187 -7.48 3.41 3.06
N ALA A 188 -7.92 2.94 4.23
CA ALA A 188 -8.22 1.53 4.43
C ALA A 188 -9.56 1.13 3.80
N ALA A 189 -9.55 0.03 3.06
CA ALA A 189 -10.76 -0.64 2.59
C ALA A 189 -11.41 -1.44 3.72
N ARG A 190 -12.69 -1.75 3.54
CA ARG A 190 -13.43 -2.65 4.42
C ARG A 190 -12.93 -4.07 4.20
N ALA A 191 -12.76 -4.79 5.31
CA ALA A 191 -12.48 -6.21 5.29
C ALA A 191 -13.61 -7.01 4.61
N LEU A 192 -13.20 -8.08 3.95
CA LEU A 192 -14.01 -9.01 3.16
C LEU A 192 -13.78 -10.42 3.71
N ASP A 193 -14.83 -11.21 3.77
CA ASP A 193 -14.76 -12.64 4.08
C ASP A 193 -14.55 -13.42 2.77
N VAL A 194 -13.32 -13.35 2.25
CA VAL A 194 -12.92 -13.93 0.96
C VAL A 194 -11.66 -14.76 1.15
N ASN A 195 -11.66 -15.97 0.57
CA ASN A 195 -10.53 -16.88 0.60
C ASN A 195 -9.58 -16.66 -0.59
N ASN A 196 -8.51 -15.90 -0.39
CA ASN A 196 -7.50 -15.64 -1.43
C ASN A 196 -6.54 -16.82 -1.72
N SER A 197 -6.75 -18.00 -1.13
CA SER A 197 -6.00 -19.21 -1.51
C SER A 197 -6.50 -19.83 -2.83
N THR A 198 -7.55 -19.27 -3.44
CA THR A 198 -8.10 -19.73 -4.72
C THR A 198 -8.06 -18.63 -5.78
N VAL A 199 -7.98 -19.01 -7.06
CA VAL A 199 -8.07 -18.04 -8.18
C VAL A 199 -9.39 -17.26 -8.12
N SER A 200 -10.50 -17.95 -7.87
CA SER A 200 -11.83 -17.33 -7.73
C SER A 200 -11.90 -16.33 -6.58
N GLY A 201 -11.31 -16.67 -5.43
CA GLY A 201 -11.25 -15.76 -4.28
C GLY A 201 -10.42 -14.51 -4.56
N ASN A 202 -9.26 -14.65 -5.19
CA ASN A 202 -8.47 -13.48 -5.61
C ASN A 202 -9.23 -12.57 -6.56
N ILE A 203 -9.95 -13.13 -7.54
CA ILE A 203 -10.82 -12.35 -8.44
C ILE A 203 -11.90 -11.62 -7.64
N CYS A 204 -12.55 -12.31 -6.69
CA CYS A 204 -13.58 -11.74 -5.83
C CYS A 204 -13.03 -10.56 -5.00
N ALA A 205 -11.87 -10.72 -4.37
CA ALA A 205 -11.22 -9.69 -3.58
C ALA A 205 -10.92 -8.43 -4.44
N VAL A 206 -10.34 -8.62 -5.64
CA VAL A 206 -10.08 -7.51 -6.56
C VAL A 206 -11.37 -6.81 -6.96
N VAL A 207 -12.39 -7.56 -7.39
CA VAL A 207 -13.69 -7.00 -7.81
C VAL A 207 -14.33 -6.20 -6.67
N ASP A 208 -14.34 -6.74 -5.46
CA ASP A 208 -14.95 -6.06 -4.32
C ASP A 208 -14.16 -4.82 -3.89
N LEU A 209 -12.82 -4.83 -3.97
CA LEU A 209 -12.02 -3.63 -3.73
C LEU A 209 -12.28 -2.55 -4.77
N LEU A 210 -12.41 -2.91 -6.05
CA LEU A 210 -12.79 -1.99 -7.12
C LEU A 210 -14.21 -1.43 -6.91
N ARG A 211 -15.15 -2.24 -6.40
CA ARG A 211 -16.50 -1.78 -6.01
C ARG A 211 -16.46 -0.80 -4.85
N GLN A 212 -15.63 -1.07 -3.84
CA GLN A 212 -15.42 -0.13 -2.73
C GLN A 212 -14.86 1.20 -3.25
N GLY A 213 -13.92 1.15 -4.20
CA GLY A 213 -13.39 2.28 -4.95
C GLY A 213 -14.36 2.99 -5.89
N GLY A 214 -15.57 2.46 -6.10
CA GLY A 214 -16.57 3.08 -6.97
C GLY A 214 -16.25 3.01 -8.47
N ILE A 215 -15.36 2.10 -8.89
CA ILE A 215 -14.91 1.97 -10.29
C ILE A 215 -15.33 0.66 -10.97
N TYR A 216 -15.99 -0.25 -10.24
CA TYR A 216 -16.57 -1.45 -10.84
C TYR A 216 -18.00 -1.19 -11.33
N ASN A 217 -18.21 -1.32 -12.64
CA ASN A 217 -19.54 -1.27 -13.27
C ASN A 217 -19.96 -2.70 -13.66
N PRO A 218 -21.09 -3.24 -13.15
CA PRO A 218 -21.53 -4.62 -13.40
C PRO A 218 -22.16 -4.86 -14.79
N SER A 219 -21.95 -3.96 -15.74
CA SER A 219 -22.44 -4.04 -17.12
C SER A 219 -21.67 -5.05 -17.95
#